data_AF-A0A521T4K0-F1
#
_entry.id   AF-A0A521T4K0-F1
#
_cell.length_a   1.000
_cell.length_b   1.000
_cell.length_c   1.000
_cell.angle_alpha   90.00
_cell.angle_beta   90.00
_cell.angle_gamma   90.00
#
_symmetry.space_group_name_H-M   'P 1'
#
loop_
_entity.id
_entity.type
_entity.pdbx_description
1 polymer ?
#
loop_
_entity_poly.entity_id
_entity_poly.type
_entity_poly.pdbx_seq_one_letter_code
_entity_poly.pdbx_strand_id
1 'polypeptide(L)'
;MRRILLLATLVALLAVPAPARADVAPPGQPPGSNPQPGDELTQVRMAAETVLIEVLADAPAGSLGRARVTADFTMHNLGAQTETMAVRFPIAANSGFFNYPEILGLMVVVDGRNIPIRRTTGPDPVYGGEDVPWAEFDVTFPPGQDVQIRVTYLFEGTGETPYIAFYYILATGAGWKDTIGSVDLILRLPYEASPHNVIFETEIGWATTTPGGVLEGREIRWKFEGLEPTQADDLVVALVMPSVWQRVLTERANVAANANDGEAWGRLGKLYKETFLLRRGFREDAGGQELYDLGVAAYEQAVILLPDDALWHAGFAELLATRGIYSADMGKDVTAELVYALNEIHTALTLRPNDSTVRQIADEILYYYLYDERFANSIEQTENGYDFLWLTATPTQMTSSVVADLTATLEPLAGVTPSAPKTQAPPASTPAAPAGAGRAPLCGAALLPLALLFARRRR
;
A
#
# COMPACT_ATOMS: atom_id res chain seq x y z
N MET A 1 18.33 55.81 9.90
CA MET A 1 17.53 55.56 8.68
C MET A 1 18.00 54.35 7.86
N ARG A 2 19.10 54.37 7.10
CA ARG A 2 19.42 53.31 6.10
C ARG A 2 19.36 51.85 6.61
N ARG A 3 19.85 51.56 7.84
CA ARG A 3 19.73 50.24 8.49
C ARG A 3 18.30 49.83 8.89
N ILE A 4 17.45 50.81 9.20
CA ILE A 4 16.04 50.58 9.59
C ILE A 4 15.20 50.22 8.36
N LEU A 5 15.42 50.88 7.20
CA LEU A 5 14.81 50.46 5.95
C LEU A 5 15.19 49.02 5.59
N LEU A 6 16.49 48.68 5.65
CA LEU A 6 16.98 47.33 5.37
C LEU A 6 16.28 46.26 6.23
N LEU A 7 16.13 46.50 7.54
CA LEU A 7 15.44 45.57 8.44
C LEU A 7 13.93 45.47 8.10
N ALA A 8 13.27 46.59 7.81
CA ALA A 8 11.86 46.60 7.42
C ALA A 8 11.61 45.89 6.07
N THR A 9 12.52 46.03 5.10
CA THR A 9 12.44 45.31 3.82
C THR A 9 12.66 43.81 4.01
N LEU A 10 13.57 43.39 4.89
CA LEU A 10 13.80 41.98 5.18
C LEU A 10 12.58 41.32 5.85
N VAL A 11 11.96 42.00 6.82
CA VAL A 11 10.71 41.53 7.47
C VAL A 11 9.55 41.50 6.48
N ALA A 12 9.44 42.47 5.56
CA ALA A 12 8.41 42.47 4.52
C ALA A 12 8.59 41.33 3.50
N LEU A 13 9.82 40.90 3.21
CA LEU A 13 10.10 39.74 2.35
C LEU A 13 9.78 38.41 3.05
N LEU A 14 10.02 38.31 4.37
CA LEU A 14 9.65 37.15 5.19
C LEU A 14 8.14 37.06 5.48
N ALA A 15 7.39 38.14 5.27
CA ALA A 15 5.93 38.20 5.44
C ALA A 15 5.14 37.79 4.18
N VAL A 16 5.81 37.39 3.09
CA VAL A 16 5.13 36.80 1.92
C VAL A 16 4.79 35.35 2.27
N PRO A 17 3.51 34.94 2.27
CA PRO A 17 3.15 33.54 2.47
C PRO A 17 3.61 32.76 1.23
N ALA A 18 4.77 32.12 1.33
CA ALA A 18 5.11 31.02 0.44
C ALA A 18 4.00 29.96 0.54
N PRO A 19 3.57 29.35 -0.58
CA PRO A 19 2.66 28.21 -0.52
C PRO A 19 3.42 27.07 0.17
N ALA A 20 3.19 26.92 1.48
CA ALA A 20 3.68 25.79 2.24
C ALA A 20 3.07 24.54 1.58
N ARG A 21 3.90 23.82 0.80
CA ARG A 21 3.60 22.47 0.37
C ARG A 21 3.78 21.57 1.58
N ALA A 22 2.84 21.72 2.52
CA ALA A 22 2.47 20.63 3.39
C ALA A 22 2.20 19.45 2.47
N ASP A 23 3.01 18.42 2.65
CA ASP A 23 2.97 17.22 1.85
C ASP A 23 1.73 16.43 2.28
N VAL A 24 0.69 16.57 1.46
CA VAL A 24 -0.68 16.14 1.73
C VAL A 24 -0.93 14.87 0.94
N ALA A 25 -1.11 13.76 1.67
CA ALA A 25 -1.61 12.53 1.09
C ALA A 25 -2.96 12.78 0.37
N PRO A 26 -3.19 12.18 -0.81
CA PRO A 26 -4.47 12.27 -1.52
C PRO A 26 -5.70 12.10 -0.62
N PRO A 27 -6.79 12.86 -0.87
CA PRO A 27 -7.95 12.87 0.02
C PRO A 27 -8.57 11.49 0.23
N GLY A 28 -8.93 11.20 1.49
CA GLY A 28 -9.49 9.90 1.89
C GLY A 28 -10.72 9.51 1.09
N GLN A 29 -10.83 8.22 0.79
CA GLN A 29 -11.89 7.63 -0.02
C GLN A 29 -12.97 7.03 0.88
N PRO A 30 -14.26 7.03 0.48
CA PRO A 30 -15.32 6.45 1.28
C PRO A 30 -15.02 4.97 1.57
N PRO A 31 -14.93 4.58 2.85
CA PRO A 31 -14.66 3.20 3.22
C PRO A 31 -15.83 2.31 2.77
N GLY A 32 -15.58 0.99 2.77
CA GLY A 32 -16.70 0.06 2.81
C GLY A 32 -17.52 0.22 4.09
N SER A 33 -18.73 -0.33 4.12
CA SER A 33 -19.63 -0.22 5.26
C SER A 33 -20.65 -1.34 5.26
N ASN A 34 -21.16 -1.68 6.44
CA ASN A 34 -22.41 -2.43 6.54
C ASN A 34 -23.62 -1.60 6.10
N PRO A 35 -24.65 -2.25 5.53
CA PRO A 35 -25.95 -1.62 5.32
C PRO A 35 -26.61 -1.35 6.66
N GLN A 36 -27.50 -0.35 6.71
CA GLN A 36 -28.32 -0.02 7.87
C GLN A 36 -29.81 -0.15 7.52
N PRO A 37 -30.69 -0.38 8.50
CA PRO A 37 -32.11 -0.08 8.32
C PRO A 37 -32.33 1.42 8.14
N GLY A 38 -33.58 1.83 7.88
CA GLY A 38 -34.00 3.21 8.01
C GLY A 38 -34.06 3.65 9.49
N ASP A 39 -34.79 4.72 9.76
CA ASP A 39 -34.99 5.29 11.10
C ASP A 39 -35.99 4.47 11.96
N GLU A 40 -35.99 3.14 11.78
CA GLU A 40 -37.05 2.19 12.12
C GLU A 40 -36.55 1.10 13.09
N LEU A 41 -37.31 0.82 14.14
CA LEU A 41 -37.00 -0.30 15.05
C LEU A 41 -37.44 -1.63 14.42
N THR A 42 -36.47 -2.48 14.10
CA THR A 42 -36.65 -3.74 13.36
C THR A 42 -36.50 -4.99 14.23
N GLN A 43 -37.05 -6.14 13.82
CA GLN A 43 -36.69 -7.47 14.32
C GLN A 43 -35.74 -8.24 13.37
N VAL A 44 -35.23 -7.59 12.33
CA VAL A 44 -34.25 -8.14 11.39
C VAL A 44 -32.85 -8.05 11.99
N ARG A 45 -32.23 -9.22 12.15
CA ARG A 45 -30.86 -9.42 12.61
C ARG A 45 -29.94 -9.66 11.42
N MET A 46 -28.71 -9.16 11.48
CA MET A 46 -27.65 -9.63 10.58
C MET A 46 -27.15 -11.00 11.09
N ALA A 47 -27.51 -12.08 10.40
CA ALA A 47 -27.15 -13.43 10.80
C ALA A 47 -25.73 -13.81 10.39
N ALA A 48 -25.27 -13.32 9.23
CA ALA A 48 -23.88 -13.49 8.79
C ALA A 48 -23.46 -12.36 7.85
N GLU A 49 -22.16 -12.07 7.83
CA GLU A 49 -21.49 -11.16 6.91
C GLU A 49 -20.24 -11.84 6.32
N THR A 50 -19.97 -11.61 5.03
CA THR A 50 -18.69 -11.95 4.41
C THR A 50 -18.24 -10.83 3.48
N VAL A 51 -17.08 -10.25 3.75
CA VAL A 51 -16.50 -9.15 2.96
C VAL A 51 -15.26 -9.63 2.23
N LEU A 52 -15.27 -9.48 0.91
CA LEU A 52 -14.10 -9.69 0.07
C LEU A 52 -13.61 -8.36 -0.50
N ILE A 53 -12.45 -7.89 -0.04
CA ILE A 53 -11.70 -6.78 -0.62
C ILE A 53 -10.65 -7.35 -1.58
N GLU A 54 -11.01 -7.50 -2.86
CA GLU A 54 -10.13 -8.03 -3.91
C GLU A 54 -9.31 -6.90 -4.54
N VAL A 55 -8.06 -6.77 -4.08
CA VAL A 55 -7.08 -5.80 -4.60
C VAL A 55 -6.68 -6.18 -6.03
N LEU A 56 -6.79 -5.23 -6.94
CA LEU A 56 -6.56 -5.40 -8.37
C LEU A 56 -5.08 -5.15 -8.71
N ALA A 57 -4.51 -6.00 -9.57
CA ALA A 57 -3.15 -5.78 -10.09
C ALA A 57 -3.08 -4.51 -10.96
N ASP A 58 -4.05 -4.36 -11.87
CA ASP A 58 -4.08 -3.27 -12.86
C ASP A 58 -4.86 -2.05 -12.33
N ALA A 59 -4.28 -1.33 -11.39
CA ALA A 59 -4.77 -0.02 -10.98
C ALA A 59 -4.52 1.03 -12.11
N PRO A 60 -5.47 1.96 -12.40
CA PRO A 60 -5.24 2.99 -13.43
C PRO A 60 -4.07 3.92 -13.09
N ALA A 61 -3.45 4.50 -14.12
CA ALA A 61 -2.38 5.48 -13.93
C ALA A 61 -2.85 6.68 -13.07
N GLY A 62 -2.19 6.89 -11.93
CA GLY A 62 -2.56 7.91 -10.93
C GLY A 62 -3.43 7.40 -9.76
N SER A 63 -3.91 6.15 -9.80
CA SER A 63 -4.41 5.44 -8.62
C SER A 63 -3.23 4.98 -7.76
N LEU A 64 -3.39 5.03 -6.44
CA LEU A 64 -2.45 4.44 -5.48
C LEU A 64 -2.63 2.91 -5.39
N GLY A 65 -3.82 2.42 -5.77
CA GLY A 65 -4.24 1.03 -5.71
C GLY A 65 -5.77 0.96 -5.67
N ARG A 66 -6.35 -0.03 -6.32
CA ARG A 66 -7.81 -0.19 -6.41
C ARG A 66 -8.22 -1.59 -5.96
N ALA A 67 -9.32 -1.68 -5.23
CA ALA A 67 -9.98 -2.94 -4.92
C ALA A 67 -11.37 -3.02 -5.57
N ARG A 68 -11.84 -4.24 -5.82
CA ARG A 68 -13.26 -4.55 -5.91
C ARG A 68 -13.70 -5.06 -4.54
N VAL A 69 -14.69 -4.42 -3.94
CA VAL A 69 -15.32 -4.94 -2.73
C VAL A 69 -16.59 -5.68 -3.11
N THR A 70 -16.77 -6.87 -2.53
CA THR A 70 -18.03 -7.62 -2.54
C THR A 70 -18.36 -7.95 -1.09
N ALA A 71 -19.47 -7.42 -0.58
CA ALA A 71 -19.98 -7.74 0.74
C ALA A 71 -21.29 -8.51 0.60
N ASP A 72 -21.36 -9.70 1.20
CA ASP A 72 -22.51 -10.59 1.25
C ASP A 72 -23.06 -10.63 2.68
N PHE A 73 -24.35 -10.32 2.83
CA PHE A 73 -25.06 -10.25 4.10
C PHE A 73 -26.24 -11.22 4.11
N THR A 74 -26.28 -12.10 5.11
CA THR A 74 -27.46 -12.91 5.42
C THR A 74 -28.26 -12.21 6.52
N MET A 75 -29.48 -11.77 6.18
CA MET A 75 -30.38 -11.06 7.10
C MET A 75 -31.54 -11.97 7.51
N HIS A 76 -31.89 -12.02 8.79
CA HIS A 76 -32.93 -12.91 9.32
C HIS A 76 -33.95 -12.15 10.17
N ASN A 77 -35.24 -12.26 9.84
CA ASN A 77 -36.32 -11.65 10.62
C ASN A 77 -36.74 -12.56 11.79
N LEU A 78 -36.41 -12.14 13.02
CA LEU A 78 -36.76 -12.81 14.27
C LEU A 78 -38.22 -12.58 14.69
N GLY A 79 -38.91 -11.65 14.04
CA GLY A 79 -40.31 -11.29 14.31
C GLY A 79 -41.31 -12.28 13.72
N ALA A 80 -42.57 -12.15 14.17
CA ALA A 80 -43.69 -12.99 13.71
C ALA A 80 -44.46 -12.39 12.51
N GLN A 81 -43.98 -11.28 11.93
CA GLN A 81 -44.61 -10.55 10.82
C GLN A 81 -43.55 -10.20 9.78
N THR A 82 -43.96 -10.07 8.51
CA THR A 82 -43.07 -9.57 7.44
C THR A 82 -42.75 -8.11 7.68
N GLU A 83 -41.47 -7.75 7.65
CA GLU A 83 -41.01 -6.37 7.64
C GLU A 83 -40.62 -5.97 6.21
N THR A 84 -40.88 -4.72 5.83
CA THR A 84 -40.42 -4.13 4.55
C THR A 84 -39.96 -2.72 4.85
N MET A 85 -38.70 -2.43 4.52
CA MET A 85 -38.02 -1.18 4.91
C MET A 85 -37.08 -0.67 3.81
N ALA A 86 -36.73 0.61 3.93
CA ALA A 86 -35.70 1.23 3.13
C ALA A 86 -34.32 0.95 3.75
N VAL A 87 -33.57 0.03 3.15
CA VAL A 87 -32.20 -0.30 3.58
C VAL A 87 -31.23 0.71 2.98
N ARG A 88 -30.32 1.24 3.79
CA ARG A 88 -29.40 2.32 3.44
C ARG A 88 -27.95 1.82 3.44
N PHE A 89 -27.10 2.37 2.57
CA PHE A 89 -25.67 2.07 2.47
C PHE A 89 -24.91 3.38 2.15
N PRO A 90 -23.87 3.79 2.91
CA PRO A 90 -23.16 5.04 2.63
C PRO A 90 -22.35 4.90 1.34
N ILE A 91 -22.44 5.89 0.44
CA ILE A 91 -21.68 5.88 -0.83
C ILE A 91 -20.57 6.92 -0.86
N ALA A 92 -20.52 7.79 0.14
CA ALA A 92 -19.51 8.83 0.34
C ALA A 92 -19.19 8.99 1.83
N ALA A 93 -18.04 9.61 2.13
CA ALA A 93 -17.63 10.08 3.45
C ALA A 93 -16.69 11.29 3.29
N ASN A 94 -16.51 12.10 4.33
CA ASN A 94 -15.61 13.26 4.32
C ASN A 94 -14.16 12.79 4.19
N SER A 95 -13.45 13.30 3.18
CA SER A 95 -12.09 12.91 2.83
C SER A 95 -11.00 13.46 3.78
N GLY A 96 -11.38 14.00 4.94
CA GLY A 96 -10.53 14.84 5.80
C GLY A 96 -10.29 16.26 5.27
N PHE A 97 -10.84 16.61 4.09
CA PHE A 97 -10.59 17.87 3.38
C PHE A 97 -11.88 18.53 2.85
N PHE A 98 -13.05 18.23 3.45
CA PHE A 98 -14.37 18.71 3.00
C PHE A 98 -14.73 18.34 1.54
N ASN A 99 -14.10 17.30 1.00
CA ASN A 99 -14.55 16.63 -0.22
C ASN A 99 -15.24 15.32 0.17
N TYR A 100 -16.22 14.91 -0.63
CA TYR A 100 -17.02 13.71 -0.38
C TYR A 100 -16.95 12.81 -1.63
N PRO A 101 -15.81 12.14 -1.88
CA PRO A 101 -15.68 11.21 -3.00
C PRO A 101 -16.72 10.08 -2.87
N GLU A 102 -17.18 9.56 -4.02
CA GLU A 102 -18.19 8.51 -4.09
C GLU A 102 -17.60 7.18 -4.60
N ILE A 103 -18.05 6.06 -4.03
CA ILE A 103 -17.71 4.72 -4.53
C ILE A 103 -18.21 4.52 -5.96
N LEU A 104 -17.44 3.80 -6.78
CA LEU A 104 -17.71 3.67 -8.21
C LEU A 104 -18.31 2.31 -8.56
N GLY A 105 -19.27 2.29 -9.47
CA GLY A 105 -19.84 1.05 -10.02
C GLY A 105 -20.67 0.25 -9.02
N LEU A 106 -21.32 0.92 -8.06
CA LEU A 106 -22.20 0.30 -7.06
C LEU A 106 -23.31 -0.54 -7.73
N MET A 107 -23.44 -1.78 -7.27
CA MET A 107 -24.52 -2.71 -7.59
C MET A 107 -25.02 -3.37 -6.30
N VAL A 108 -26.35 -3.48 -6.16
CA VAL A 108 -27.00 -4.20 -5.06
C VAL A 108 -27.89 -5.31 -5.63
N VAL A 109 -27.80 -6.48 -5.02
CA VAL A 109 -28.51 -7.70 -5.42
C VAL A 109 -29.20 -8.27 -4.18
N VAL A 110 -30.50 -8.57 -4.27
CA VAL A 110 -31.25 -9.24 -3.20
C VAL A 110 -31.86 -10.54 -3.74
N ASP A 111 -31.63 -11.64 -3.05
CA ASP A 111 -32.03 -13.01 -3.43
C ASP A 111 -31.71 -13.34 -4.92
N GLY A 112 -30.52 -12.94 -5.36
CA GLY A 112 -30.03 -13.13 -6.73
C GLY A 112 -30.62 -12.19 -7.78
N ARG A 113 -31.37 -11.16 -7.40
CA ARG A 113 -31.97 -10.16 -8.30
C ARG A 113 -31.37 -8.78 -8.08
N ASN A 114 -30.88 -8.14 -9.14
CA ASN A 114 -30.48 -6.72 -9.08
C ASN A 114 -31.69 -5.86 -8.73
N ILE A 115 -31.56 -4.97 -7.75
CA ILE A 115 -32.63 -4.07 -7.32
C ILE A 115 -32.30 -2.61 -7.65
N PRO A 116 -33.31 -1.75 -7.90
CA PRO A 116 -33.08 -0.33 -8.16
C PRO A 116 -32.59 0.37 -6.89
N ILE A 117 -31.56 1.20 -7.05
CA ILE A 117 -30.99 2.03 -5.98
C ILE A 117 -31.44 3.47 -6.21
N ARG A 118 -31.88 4.15 -5.15
CA ARG A 118 -32.10 5.60 -5.12
C ARG A 118 -31.03 6.27 -4.25
N ARG A 119 -30.74 7.55 -4.53
CA ARG A 119 -29.82 8.36 -3.72
C ARG A 119 -30.59 9.05 -2.61
N THR A 120 -30.06 9.04 -1.40
CA THR A 120 -30.53 9.82 -0.25
C THR A 120 -29.36 10.54 0.42
N THR A 121 -29.60 11.23 1.54
CA THR A 121 -28.55 11.68 2.46
C THR A 121 -28.72 11.02 3.83
N GLY A 122 -27.64 11.01 4.59
CA GLY A 122 -27.57 10.52 5.96
C GLY A 122 -26.23 10.89 6.57
N PRO A 123 -26.01 10.65 7.87
CA PRO A 123 -24.81 11.08 8.57
C PRO A 123 -23.54 10.46 7.96
N ASP A 124 -22.42 11.18 8.04
CA ASP A 124 -21.10 10.67 7.72
C ASP A 124 -20.79 9.42 8.57
N PRO A 125 -20.44 8.27 7.98
CA PRO A 125 -20.26 7.02 8.73
C PRO A 125 -18.92 6.98 9.50
N VAL A 126 -17.96 7.85 9.19
CA VAL A 126 -16.64 7.93 9.84
C VAL A 126 -16.68 8.93 11.00
N TYR A 127 -17.14 10.16 10.74
CA TYR A 127 -17.06 11.29 11.66
C TYR A 127 -18.41 11.70 12.28
N GLY A 128 -19.53 11.31 11.66
CA GLY A 128 -20.86 11.78 12.01
C GLY A 128 -21.07 13.28 11.75
N GLY A 129 -22.26 13.77 12.15
CA GLY A 129 -22.59 15.20 12.21
C GLY A 129 -22.90 15.89 10.88
N GLU A 130 -22.09 15.67 9.84
CA GLU A 130 -22.34 16.16 8.48
C GLU A 130 -23.16 15.13 7.67
N ASP A 131 -24.06 15.62 6.80
CA ASP A 131 -24.89 14.78 5.93
C ASP A 131 -24.15 14.49 4.61
N VAL A 132 -23.88 13.21 4.33
CA VAL A 132 -23.19 12.74 3.13
C VAL A 132 -24.14 12.01 2.18
N PRO A 133 -23.74 11.77 0.91
CA PRO A 133 -24.45 10.87 0.01
C PRO A 133 -24.57 9.42 0.50
N TRP A 134 -25.80 8.89 0.50
CA TRP A 134 -26.10 7.48 0.75
C TRP A 134 -26.89 6.88 -0.44
N ALA A 135 -26.75 5.57 -0.62
CA ALA A 135 -27.64 4.74 -1.42
C ALA A 135 -28.76 4.20 -0.53
N GLU A 136 -29.97 4.07 -1.07
CA GLU A 136 -31.13 3.50 -0.40
C GLU A 136 -31.90 2.59 -1.36
N PHE A 137 -32.41 1.47 -0.87
CA PHE A 137 -33.10 0.45 -1.65
C PHE A 137 -34.10 -0.34 -0.78
N ASP A 138 -35.23 -0.76 -1.35
CA ASP A 138 -36.30 -1.42 -0.59
C ASP A 138 -36.05 -2.93 -0.46
N VAL A 139 -36.14 -3.46 0.77
CA VAL A 139 -36.01 -4.90 1.05
C VAL A 139 -37.19 -5.38 1.89
N THR A 140 -37.64 -6.61 1.62
CA THR A 140 -38.70 -7.29 2.37
C THR A 140 -38.12 -8.53 3.04
N PHE A 141 -38.34 -8.65 4.35
CA PHE A 141 -37.82 -9.70 5.22
C PHE A 141 -38.99 -10.53 5.77
N PRO A 142 -39.28 -11.72 5.19
CA PRO A 142 -40.33 -12.60 5.69
C PRO A 142 -39.95 -13.20 7.06
N PRO A 143 -40.93 -13.44 7.96
CA PRO A 143 -40.65 -13.94 9.30
C PRO A 143 -40.02 -15.34 9.26
N GLY A 144 -38.92 -15.53 10.00
CA GLY A 144 -38.21 -16.81 10.08
C GLY A 144 -37.53 -17.25 8.78
N GLN A 145 -37.24 -16.34 7.85
CA GLN A 145 -36.54 -16.62 6.60
C GLN A 145 -35.29 -15.76 6.47
N ASP A 146 -34.25 -16.34 5.86
CA ASP A 146 -33.03 -15.65 5.48
C ASP A 146 -33.25 -14.90 4.15
N VAL A 147 -32.82 -13.63 4.10
CA VAL A 147 -32.74 -12.81 2.89
C VAL A 147 -31.27 -12.52 2.62
N GLN A 148 -30.84 -12.75 1.38
CA GLN A 148 -29.44 -12.57 0.97
C GLN A 148 -29.25 -11.25 0.25
N ILE A 149 -28.48 -10.34 0.82
CA ILE A 149 -28.13 -9.04 0.23
C ILE A 149 -26.65 -9.08 -0.18
N ARG A 150 -26.34 -8.84 -1.45
CA ARG A 150 -24.97 -8.58 -1.92
C ARG A 150 -24.82 -7.13 -2.36
N VAL A 151 -23.80 -6.47 -1.86
CA VAL A 151 -23.34 -5.15 -2.31
C VAL A 151 -21.98 -5.30 -3.01
N THR A 152 -21.77 -4.62 -4.12
CA THR A 152 -20.53 -4.71 -4.91
C THR A 152 -20.16 -3.36 -5.51
N TYR A 153 -18.90 -2.94 -5.40
CA TYR A 153 -18.39 -1.65 -5.87
C TYR A 153 -16.87 -1.69 -6.09
N LEU A 154 -16.34 -0.62 -6.70
CA LEU A 154 -14.91 -0.33 -6.77
C LEU A 154 -14.54 0.70 -5.70
N PHE A 155 -13.40 0.48 -5.06
CA PHE A 155 -12.87 1.28 -3.96
C PHE A 155 -11.39 1.62 -4.25
N GLU A 156 -10.99 2.86 -4.00
CA GLU A 156 -9.62 3.36 -4.17
C GLU A 156 -8.91 3.35 -2.80
N GLY A 157 -7.67 2.86 -2.77
CA GLY A 157 -6.84 2.86 -1.56
C GLY A 157 -6.40 4.27 -1.18
N THR A 158 -6.34 4.55 0.13
CA THR A 158 -5.95 5.87 0.66
C THR A 158 -4.54 5.80 1.25
N GLY A 159 -3.66 6.74 0.91
CA GLY A 159 -2.31 6.83 1.46
C GLY A 159 -1.37 7.70 0.64
N GLU A 160 -0.06 7.52 0.82
CA GLU A 160 0.98 8.17 0.03
C GLU A 160 2.08 7.16 -0.35
N THR A 161 2.67 7.31 -1.54
CA THR A 161 3.65 6.35 -2.06
C THR A 161 4.82 6.16 -1.08
N PRO A 162 5.17 4.92 -0.68
CA PRO A 162 4.81 3.63 -1.29
C PRO A 162 3.71 2.82 -0.58
N TYR A 163 2.90 3.43 0.30
CA TYR A 163 1.92 2.72 1.14
C TYR A 163 0.47 3.15 0.89
N ILE A 164 -0.45 2.21 1.05
CA ILE A 164 -1.90 2.48 1.08
C ILE A 164 -2.58 1.71 2.20
N ALA A 165 -3.75 2.20 2.61
CA ALA A 165 -4.69 1.46 3.41
C ALA A 165 -6.05 1.31 2.69
N PHE A 166 -6.68 0.15 2.91
CA PHE A 166 -8.09 -0.07 2.62
C PHE A 166 -8.88 -0.14 3.93
N TYR A 167 -10.09 0.42 3.93
CA TYR A 167 -10.94 0.63 5.11
C TYR A 167 -12.34 0.03 4.90
N TYR A 168 -12.93 -0.56 5.94
CA TYR A 168 -14.31 -1.04 5.94
C TYR A 168 -14.95 -0.91 7.33
N ILE A 169 -16.11 -0.25 7.41
CA ILE A 169 -16.85 0.03 8.64
C ILE A 169 -17.80 -1.14 8.97
N LEU A 170 -17.52 -1.83 10.08
CA LEU A 170 -18.45 -2.77 10.71
C LEU A 170 -19.44 -2.05 11.63
N ALA A 171 -19.06 -0.93 12.25
CA ALA A 171 -19.82 -0.20 13.26
C ALA A 171 -21.26 0.14 12.83
N THR A 172 -21.49 0.38 11.54
CA THR A 172 -22.83 0.64 10.96
C THR A 172 -23.78 -0.55 11.12
N GLY A 173 -23.27 -1.77 11.31
CA GLY A 173 -24.06 -2.97 11.60
C GLY A 173 -24.82 -2.93 12.92
N ALA A 174 -24.45 -2.06 13.88
CA ALA A 174 -25.15 -1.89 15.15
C ALA A 174 -26.57 -1.28 15.03
N GLY A 175 -27.01 -0.93 13.81
CA GLY A 175 -28.40 -0.56 13.54
C GLY A 175 -29.38 -1.75 13.51
N TRP A 176 -28.89 -2.99 13.38
CA TRP A 176 -29.73 -4.20 13.26
C TRP A 176 -30.13 -4.79 14.61
N LYS A 177 -31.03 -5.79 14.60
CA LYS A 177 -31.53 -6.43 15.82
C LYS A 177 -30.50 -7.42 16.40
N ASP A 178 -29.92 -7.05 17.54
CA ASP A 178 -28.89 -7.83 18.27
C ASP A 178 -27.60 -8.05 17.45
N THR A 179 -26.61 -8.68 18.08
CA THR A 179 -25.25 -8.89 17.54
C THR A 179 -25.23 -9.50 16.13
N ILE A 180 -24.25 -9.17 15.30
CA ILE A 180 -24.00 -9.89 14.05
C ILE A 180 -23.62 -11.35 14.39
N GLY A 181 -24.28 -12.32 13.75
CA GLY A 181 -24.09 -13.74 14.07
C GLY A 181 -22.67 -14.24 13.80
N SER A 182 -22.14 -14.03 12.59
CA SER A 182 -20.74 -14.29 12.24
C SER A 182 -20.26 -13.29 11.18
N VAL A 183 -18.97 -12.92 11.23
CA VAL A 183 -18.33 -12.02 10.26
C VAL A 183 -17.03 -12.63 9.77
N ASP A 184 -16.90 -12.82 8.46
CA ASP A 184 -15.64 -13.22 7.78
C ASP A 184 -15.14 -12.06 6.90
N LEU A 185 -14.07 -11.38 7.32
CA LEU A 185 -13.42 -10.32 6.53
C LEU A 185 -12.19 -10.88 5.81
N ILE A 186 -12.11 -10.64 4.49
CA ILE A 186 -11.08 -11.20 3.61
C ILE A 186 -10.51 -10.09 2.75
N LEU A 187 -9.28 -9.64 3.03
CA LEU A 187 -8.52 -8.88 2.02
C LEU A 187 -7.73 -9.87 1.16
N ARG A 188 -7.74 -9.66 -0.16
CA ARG A 188 -7.17 -10.57 -1.15
C ARG A 188 -6.26 -9.80 -2.10
N LEU A 189 -5.00 -10.23 -2.18
CA LEU A 189 -3.97 -9.62 -3.00
C LEU A 189 -3.86 -10.32 -4.37
N PRO A 190 -3.28 -9.65 -5.40
CA PRO A 190 -2.95 -10.27 -6.68
C PRO A 190 -1.70 -11.15 -6.62
N TYR A 191 -0.99 -11.16 -5.49
CA TYR A 191 0.23 -11.91 -5.19
C TYR A 191 0.17 -12.50 -3.77
N GLU A 192 1.20 -13.23 -3.36
CA GLU A 192 1.30 -13.83 -2.01
C GLU A 192 1.36 -12.75 -0.91
N ALA A 193 0.50 -12.89 0.10
CA ALA A 193 0.41 -12.03 1.26
C ALA A 193 1.50 -12.42 2.29
N SER A 194 2.27 -11.45 2.76
CA SER A 194 3.37 -11.70 3.71
C SER A 194 3.64 -10.46 4.57
N PRO A 195 4.36 -10.59 5.71
CA PRO A 195 4.76 -9.43 6.52
C PRO A 195 5.53 -8.37 5.74
N HIS A 196 6.27 -8.74 4.69
CA HIS A 196 6.93 -7.78 3.80
C HIS A 196 5.93 -6.80 3.13
N ASN A 197 4.71 -7.24 2.79
CA ASN A 197 3.76 -6.49 1.97
C ASN A 197 2.44 -6.11 2.67
N VAL A 198 2.07 -6.76 3.78
CA VAL A 198 0.99 -6.34 4.69
C VAL A 198 1.62 -5.88 6.00
N ILE A 199 1.29 -4.67 6.44
CA ILE A 199 2.01 -3.98 7.52
C ILE A 199 1.22 -4.14 8.81
N PHE A 200 1.63 -5.10 9.63
CA PHE A 200 1.12 -5.31 10.97
C PHE A 200 1.98 -4.58 12.01
N GLU A 201 1.41 -4.29 13.18
CA GLU A 201 2.10 -3.79 14.40
C GLU A 201 2.82 -2.42 14.29
N THR A 202 3.07 -1.90 13.10
CA THR A 202 3.58 -0.54 12.81
C THR A 202 2.49 0.37 12.24
N GLU A 203 2.46 1.63 12.67
CA GLU A 203 1.64 2.70 12.08
C GLU A 203 2.37 3.35 10.90
N ILE A 204 1.74 3.43 9.72
CA ILE A 204 2.29 4.09 8.53
C ILE A 204 2.01 5.61 8.47
N GLY A 205 1.78 6.25 9.63
CA GLY A 205 1.54 7.69 9.79
C GLY A 205 0.10 8.19 9.62
N TRP A 206 -0.79 7.38 9.04
CA TRP A 206 -2.25 7.64 8.98
C TRP A 206 -3.11 6.37 9.07
N ALA A 207 -2.48 5.20 9.21
CA ALA A 207 -3.14 3.90 9.25
C ALA A 207 -2.30 2.88 10.02
N THR A 208 -2.99 1.98 10.71
CA THR A 208 -2.43 0.79 11.38
C THR A 208 -3.36 -0.37 11.05
N THR A 209 -2.83 -1.52 10.64
CA THR A 209 -3.67 -2.68 10.29
C THR A 209 -4.39 -3.22 11.53
N THR A 210 -5.69 -3.49 11.43
CA THR A 210 -6.50 -4.10 12.49
C THR A 210 -5.85 -5.42 12.94
N PRO A 211 -5.54 -5.61 14.24
CA PRO A 211 -4.88 -6.82 14.73
C PRO A 211 -5.66 -8.11 14.46
N GLY A 212 -4.96 -9.26 14.54
CA GLY A 212 -5.58 -10.59 14.45
C GLY A 212 -5.82 -11.13 13.03
N GLY A 213 -5.37 -10.42 11.99
CA GLY A 213 -5.47 -10.89 10.60
C GLY A 213 -4.54 -12.08 10.31
N VAL A 214 -5.10 -13.20 9.87
CA VAL A 214 -4.36 -14.42 9.53
C VAL A 214 -3.96 -14.42 8.06
N LEU A 215 -2.66 -14.61 7.78
CA LEU A 215 -2.10 -14.70 6.43
C LEU A 215 -2.23 -16.12 5.87
N GLU A 216 -2.97 -16.28 4.75
CA GLU A 216 -3.12 -17.56 4.05
C GLU A 216 -2.95 -17.38 2.53
N GLY A 217 -1.76 -17.69 2.02
CA GLY A 217 -1.46 -17.65 0.58
C GLY A 217 -1.55 -16.23 0.01
N ARG A 218 -2.67 -15.86 -0.62
CA ARG A 218 -2.90 -14.50 -1.15
C ARG A 218 -3.94 -13.70 -0.36
N GLU A 219 -4.39 -14.22 0.78
CA GLU A 219 -5.49 -13.65 1.56
C GLU A 219 -5.06 -13.32 2.99
N ILE A 220 -5.66 -12.27 3.55
CA ILE A 220 -5.57 -11.89 4.95
C ILE A 220 -6.99 -12.00 5.51
N ARG A 221 -7.17 -12.73 6.61
CA ARG A 221 -8.48 -13.15 7.12
C ARG A 221 -8.68 -12.73 8.57
N TRP A 222 -9.76 -12.02 8.86
CA TRP A 222 -10.25 -11.77 10.22
C TRP A 222 -11.60 -12.46 10.38
N LYS A 223 -11.87 -13.02 11.56
CA LYS A 223 -13.16 -13.66 11.86
C LYS A 223 -13.70 -13.27 13.22
N PHE A 224 -14.99 -12.95 13.27
CA PHE A 224 -15.72 -12.60 14.48
C PHE A 224 -17.00 -13.46 14.58
N GLU A 225 -17.47 -13.72 15.80
CA GLU A 225 -18.64 -14.54 16.11
C GLU A 225 -19.46 -13.82 17.20
N GLY A 226 -20.75 -13.58 16.96
CA GLY A 226 -21.63 -12.89 17.91
C GLY A 226 -21.26 -11.43 18.20
N LEU A 227 -20.68 -10.72 17.23
CA LEU A 227 -20.14 -9.37 17.37
C LEU A 227 -21.23 -8.29 17.51
N GLU A 228 -21.20 -7.49 18.56
CA GLU A 228 -21.91 -6.19 18.62
C GLU A 228 -20.93 -5.12 18.12
N PRO A 229 -21.02 -4.66 16.85
CA PRO A 229 -19.91 -3.95 16.22
C PRO A 229 -19.81 -2.50 16.67
N THR A 230 -18.58 -2.03 16.86
CA THR A 230 -18.26 -0.65 17.23
C THR A 230 -17.17 -0.09 16.31
N GLN A 231 -16.86 1.20 16.41
CA GLN A 231 -15.73 1.81 15.68
C GLN A 231 -14.36 1.19 16.02
N ALA A 232 -14.25 0.43 17.12
CA ALA A 232 -13.03 -0.30 17.46
C ALA A 232 -12.89 -1.63 16.68
N ASP A 233 -13.96 -2.09 16.04
CA ASP A 233 -14.03 -3.33 15.26
C ASP A 233 -13.90 -3.06 13.74
N ASP A 234 -13.88 -1.80 13.33
CA ASP A 234 -13.72 -1.39 11.93
C ASP A 234 -12.38 -1.87 11.36
N LEU A 235 -12.41 -2.33 10.11
CA LEU A 235 -11.25 -2.90 9.43
C LEU A 235 -10.41 -1.80 8.78
N VAL A 236 -9.13 -1.79 9.10
CA VAL A 236 -8.07 -1.08 8.39
C VAL A 236 -7.01 -2.10 7.98
N VAL A 237 -6.53 -2.03 6.73
CA VAL A 237 -5.42 -2.88 6.27
C VAL A 237 -4.40 -2.02 5.54
N ALA A 238 -3.27 -1.74 6.20
CA ALA A 238 -2.12 -1.03 5.65
C ALA A 238 -1.21 -2.01 4.89
N LEU A 239 -0.78 -1.63 3.70
CA LEU A 239 0.00 -2.48 2.80
C LEU A 239 0.90 -1.69 1.85
N VAL A 240 1.95 -2.34 1.36
CA VAL A 240 2.81 -1.81 0.28
C VAL A 240 2.00 -1.75 -1.00
N MET A 241 1.99 -0.59 -1.66
CA MET A 241 1.25 -0.35 -2.91
C MET A 241 1.47 -1.49 -3.93
N PRO A 242 0.40 -2.06 -4.52
CA PRO A 242 0.53 -3.21 -5.42
C PRO A 242 1.47 -2.99 -6.60
N SER A 243 1.55 -1.76 -7.13
CA SER A 243 2.49 -1.37 -8.19
C SER A 243 3.95 -1.31 -7.73
N VAL A 244 4.22 -1.01 -6.45
CA VAL A 244 5.56 -1.06 -5.84
C VAL A 244 5.94 -2.50 -5.53
N TRP A 245 5.04 -3.29 -4.93
CA TRP A 245 5.32 -4.70 -4.66
C TRP A 245 5.49 -5.52 -5.96
N GLN A 246 4.74 -5.21 -7.02
CA GLN A 246 4.95 -5.85 -8.32
C GLN A 246 6.34 -5.54 -8.92
N ARG A 247 6.94 -4.36 -8.62
CA ARG A 247 8.34 -4.06 -8.96
C ARG A 247 9.30 -4.94 -8.13
N VAL A 248 9.07 -5.10 -6.83
CA VAL A 248 9.85 -6.02 -5.96
C VAL A 248 9.84 -7.44 -6.52
N LEU A 249 8.66 -7.98 -6.84
CA LEU A 249 8.52 -9.32 -7.43
C LEU A 249 9.22 -9.44 -8.80
N THR A 250 9.25 -8.37 -9.59
CA THR A 250 9.93 -8.34 -10.90
C THR A 250 11.45 -8.39 -10.73
N GLU A 251 12.04 -7.57 -9.85
CA GLU A 251 13.50 -7.59 -9.67
C GLU A 251 13.97 -8.84 -8.91
N ARG A 252 13.16 -9.38 -7.99
CA ARG A 252 13.39 -10.74 -7.42
C ARG A 252 13.52 -11.80 -8.52
N ALA A 253 12.65 -11.75 -9.54
CA ALA A 253 12.70 -12.66 -10.67
C ALA A 253 13.91 -12.41 -11.60
N ASN A 254 14.29 -11.15 -11.83
CA ASN A 254 15.47 -10.79 -12.62
C ASN A 254 16.76 -11.32 -11.97
N VAL A 255 16.93 -11.06 -10.67
CA VAL A 255 18.05 -11.57 -9.86
C VAL A 255 18.09 -13.10 -9.86
N ALA A 256 16.95 -13.77 -9.67
CA ALA A 256 16.89 -15.24 -9.72
C ALA A 256 17.21 -15.81 -11.12
N ALA A 257 16.94 -15.07 -12.20
CA ALA A 257 17.29 -15.45 -13.56
C ALA A 257 18.76 -15.17 -13.93
N ASN A 258 19.37 -14.14 -13.34
CA ASN A 258 20.78 -13.81 -13.51
C ASN A 258 21.39 -13.20 -12.24
N ALA A 259 21.90 -14.06 -11.35
CA ALA A 259 22.50 -13.63 -10.08
C ALA A 259 23.80 -12.79 -10.23
N ASN A 260 24.35 -12.65 -11.45
CA ASN A 260 25.48 -11.77 -11.74
C ASN A 260 25.05 -10.40 -12.28
N ASP A 261 23.74 -10.09 -12.33
CA ASP A 261 23.22 -8.79 -12.73
C ASP A 261 23.25 -7.81 -11.54
N GLY A 262 24.38 -7.12 -11.37
CA GLY A 262 24.55 -6.12 -10.32
C GLY A 262 23.55 -4.95 -10.41
N GLU A 263 23.06 -4.64 -11.62
CA GLU A 263 22.02 -3.64 -11.82
C GLU A 263 20.66 -4.13 -11.29
N ALA A 264 20.33 -5.42 -11.48
CA ALA A 264 19.12 -6.02 -10.90
C ALA A 264 19.18 -6.09 -9.37
N TRP A 265 20.35 -6.44 -8.81
CA TRP A 265 20.59 -6.38 -7.37
C TRP A 265 20.43 -4.96 -6.81
N GLY A 266 21.02 -3.96 -7.46
CA GLY A 266 20.91 -2.55 -7.05
C GLY A 266 19.47 -2.03 -7.11
N ARG A 267 18.73 -2.35 -8.19
CA ARG A 267 17.29 -2.03 -8.30
C ARG A 267 16.46 -2.73 -7.23
N LEU A 268 16.79 -3.97 -6.87
CA LEU A 268 16.13 -4.73 -5.81
C LEU A 268 16.40 -4.14 -4.42
N GLY A 269 17.65 -3.81 -4.09
CA GLY A 269 18.01 -3.13 -2.83
C GLY A 269 17.33 -1.77 -2.69
N LYS A 270 17.27 -0.99 -3.78
CA LYS A 270 16.51 0.27 -3.82
C LYS A 270 15.02 0.07 -3.56
N LEU A 271 14.42 -0.97 -4.13
CA LEU A 271 13.01 -1.31 -3.90
C LEU A 271 12.75 -1.74 -2.46
N TYR A 272 13.63 -2.52 -1.84
CA TYR A 272 13.50 -2.89 -0.44
C TYR A 272 13.59 -1.67 0.47
N LYS A 273 14.56 -0.77 0.25
CA LYS A 273 14.65 0.53 0.93
C LYS A 273 13.35 1.34 0.79
N GLU A 274 12.81 1.44 -0.44
CA GLU A 274 11.54 2.11 -0.72
C GLU A 274 10.40 1.53 0.14
N THR A 275 10.32 0.19 0.28
CA THR A 275 9.27 -0.50 1.07
C THR A 275 9.55 -0.66 2.58
N PHE A 276 10.72 -0.21 3.04
CA PHE A 276 11.18 -0.29 4.44
C PHE A 276 11.07 1.06 5.16
N LEU A 277 11.49 2.14 4.48
CA LEU A 277 11.44 3.49 5.04
C LEU A 277 10.01 4.00 5.12
N LEU A 278 9.71 4.78 6.15
CA LEU A 278 8.48 5.55 6.27
C LEU A 278 8.79 7.01 5.95
N ARG A 279 7.76 7.84 5.75
CA ARG A 279 7.94 9.31 5.61
C ARG A 279 8.63 9.95 6.82
N ARG A 280 8.57 9.30 7.99
CA ARG A 280 9.39 9.56 9.17
C ARG A 280 9.69 8.23 9.84
N GLY A 281 10.97 7.92 10.07
CA GLY A 281 11.37 6.63 10.61
C GLY A 281 11.39 5.53 9.56
N PHE A 282 11.26 4.30 10.02
CA PHE A 282 11.22 3.09 9.20
C PHE A 282 10.27 2.07 9.84
N ARG A 283 9.98 0.99 9.13
CA ARG A 283 9.13 -0.10 9.64
C ARG A 283 9.82 -0.90 10.74
N GLU A 284 9.27 -0.85 11.95
CA GLU A 284 9.78 -1.59 13.11
C GLU A 284 9.16 -2.98 13.28
N ASP A 285 8.15 -3.32 12.48
CA ASP A 285 7.58 -4.67 12.43
C ASP A 285 8.56 -5.71 11.87
N ALA A 286 8.30 -6.99 12.13
CA ALA A 286 9.17 -8.08 11.68
C ALA A 286 9.40 -8.09 10.16
N GLY A 287 8.38 -7.77 9.36
CA GLY A 287 8.50 -7.63 7.91
C GLY A 287 9.29 -6.40 7.49
N GLY A 288 9.32 -5.35 8.32
CA GLY A 288 10.22 -4.20 8.19
C GLY A 288 11.69 -4.58 8.39
N GLN A 289 12.01 -5.31 9.46
CA GLN A 289 13.35 -5.81 9.72
C GLN A 289 13.82 -6.78 8.61
N GLU A 290 12.97 -7.73 8.19
CA GLU A 290 13.27 -8.62 7.05
C GLU A 290 13.53 -7.84 5.75
N LEU A 291 12.79 -6.75 5.48
CA LEU A 291 13.04 -5.88 4.33
C LEU A 291 14.35 -5.09 4.44
N TYR A 292 14.76 -4.67 5.64
CA TYR A 292 16.05 -4.02 5.83
C TYR A 292 17.20 -4.99 5.53
N ASP A 293 17.18 -6.19 6.11
CA ASP A 293 18.23 -7.19 5.94
C ASP A 293 18.34 -7.66 4.47
N LEU A 294 17.20 -7.85 3.80
CA LEU A 294 17.13 -8.09 2.36
C LEU A 294 17.63 -6.90 1.53
N GLY A 295 17.40 -5.67 2.00
CA GLY A 295 17.91 -4.43 1.39
C GLY A 295 19.43 -4.35 1.44
N VAL A 296 20.02 -4.59 2.61
CA VAL A 296 21.47 -4.65 2.83
C VAL A 296 22.09 -5.70 1.92
N ALA A 297 21.66 -6.97 2.00
CA ALA A 297 22.22 -8.05 1.19
C ALA A 297 22.12 -7.80 -0.32
N ALA A 298 21.04 -7.17 -0.79
CA ALA A 298 20.89 -6.82 -2.20
C ALA A 298 21.82 -5.67 -2.63
N TYR A 299 22.05 -4.68 -1.78
CA TYR A 299 23.02 -3.61 -2.05
C TYR A 299 24.47 -4.09 -1.99
N GLU A 300 24.84 -4.90 -0.99
CA GLU A 300 26.17 -5.53 -0.90
C GLU A 300 26.48 -6.32 -2.18
N GLN A 301 25.54 -7.16 -2.62
CA GLN A 301 25.73 -7.95 -3.83
C GLN A 301 25.80 -7.08 -5.10
N ALA A 302 25.14 -5.92 -5.13
CA ALA A 302 25.25 -4.95 -6.21
C ALA A 302 26.65 -4.31 -6.27
N VAL A 303 27.18 -3.81 -5.16
CA VAL A 303 28.52 -3.16 -5.13
C VAL A 303 29.66 -4.17 -5.29
N ILE A 304 29.47 -5.44 -4.91
CA ILE A 304 30.41 -6.54 -5.23
C ILE A 304 30.50 -6.79 -6.74
N LEU A 305 29.39 -6.65 -7.48
CA LEU A 305 29.33 -6.87 -8.93
C LEU A 305 29.66 -5.61 -9.74
N LEU A 306 29.44 -4.42 -9.18
CA LEU A 306 29.63 -3.10 -9.81
C LEU A 306 30.40 -2.13 -8.89
N PRO A 307 31.65 -2.45 -8.47
CA PRO A 307 32.42 -1.65 -7.51
C PRO A 307 32.89 -0.27 -8.02
N ASP A 308 32.63 0.03 -9.29
CA ASP A 308 32.90 1.33 -9.92
C ASP A 308 31.62 2.17 -10.14
N ASP A 309 30.41 1.69 -9.78
CA ASP A 309 29.18 2.50 -9.89
C ASP A 309 28.81 3.21 -8.58
N ALA A 310 29.09 4.52 -8.59
CA ALA A 310 28.80 5.43 -7.48
C ALA A 310 27.33 5.47 -7.04
N LEU A 311 26.36 5.15 -7.91
CA LEU A 311 24.94 5.23 -7.56
C LEU A 311 24.48 4.06 -6.68
N TRP A 312 25.11 2.89 -6.80
CA TRP A 312 24.83 1.76 -5.91
C TRP A 312 25.49 1.94 -4.56
N HIS A 313 26.75 2.39 -4.51
CA HIS A 313 27.42 2.82 -3.29
C HIS A 313 26.63 3.93 -2.55
N ALA A 314 26.23 5.01 -3.24
CA ALA A 314 25.43 6.07 -2.63
C ALA A 314 24.05 5.57 -2.15
N GLY A 315 23.36 4.77 -2.97
CA GLY A 315 22.06 4.20 -2.61
C GLY A 315 22.09 3.27 -1.40
N PHE A 316 23.22 2.56 -1.19
CA PHE A 316 23.47 1.71 -0.03
C PHE A 316 23.80 2.54 1.22
N ALA A 317 24.66 3.55 1.07
CA ALA A 317 24.98 4.49 2.14
C ALA A 317 23.73 5.17 2.72
N GLU A 318 22.79 5.56 1.85
CA GLU A 318 21.49 6.14 2.21
C GLU A 318 20.66 5.16 3.08
N LEU A 319 20.60 3.86 2.73
CA LEU A 319 19.88 2.84 3.52
C LEU A 319 20.46 2.72 4.94
N LEU A 320 21.77 2.54 5.03
CA LEU A 320 22.51 2.36 6.28
C LEU A 320 22.43 3.62 7.17
N ALA A 321 22.61 4.80 6.57
CA ALA A 321 22.53 6.07 7.28
C ALA A 321 21.13 6.31 7.84
N THR A 322 20.09 6.25 7.00
CA THR A 322 18.71 6.56 7.43
C THR A 322 18.21 5.57 8.49
N ARG A 323 18.53 4.28 8.38
CA ARG A 323 18.28 3.30 9.44
C ARG A 323 19.00 3.73 10.72
N GLY A 324 20.31 3.93 10.65
CA GLY A 324 21.14 4.19 11.82
C GLY A 324 20.74 5.45 12.58
N ILE A 325 20.46 6.55 11.87
CA ILE A 325 19.98 7.82 12.47
C ILE A 325 18.73 7.58 13.31
N TYR A 326 17.68 6.99 12.73
CA TYR A 326 16.42 6.75 13.44
C TYR A 326 16.56 5.69 14.56
N SER A 327 17.45 4.71 14.40
CA SER A 327 17.77 3.75 15.46
C SER A 327 18.51 4.39 16.65
N ALA A 328 19.34 5.41 16.41
CA ALA A 328 20.00 6.15 17.48
C ALA A 328 19.00 6.98 18.31
N ASP A 329 17.97 7.57 17.68
CA ASP A 329 16.89 8.25 18.42
C ASP A 329 16.12 7.30 19.35
N MET A 330 16.12 6.01 19.05
CA MET A 330 15.60 4.95 19.92
C MET A 330 16.62 4.41 20.95
N GLY A 331 17.80 5.04 21.05
CA GLY A 331 18.86 4.65 21.99
C GLY A 331 19.65 3.39 21.61
N LYS A 332 19.54 2.91 20.37
CA LYS A 332 20.32 1.75 19.86
C LYS A 332 21.74 2.23 19.51
N ASP A 333 22.76 1.40 19.76
CA ASP A 333 24.11 1.65 19.21
C ASP A 333 24.10 1.32 17.72
N VAL A 334 24.55 2.28 16.91
CA VAL A 334 24.56 2.23 15.44
C VAL A 334 25.93 2.58 14.87
N THR A 335 26.96 2.70 15.72
CA THR A 335 28.26 3.27 15.35
C THR A 335 28.90 2.56 14.16
N ALA A 336 28.85 1.22 14.13
CA ALA A 336 29.39 0.42 13.02
C ALA A 336 28.61 0.62 11.70
N GLU A 337 27.28 0.75 11.77
CA GLU A 337 26.38 0.93 10.63
C GLU A 337 26.57 2.30 9.99
N LEU A 338 26.67 3.35 10.81
CA LEU A 338 26.96 4.71 10.35
C LEU A 338 28.38 4.87 9.80
N VAL A 339 29.37 4.15 10.36
CA VAL A 339 30.72 4.08 9.77
C VAL A 339 30.71 3.36 8.43
N TYR A 340 29.89 2.30 8.25
CA TYR A 340 29.74 1.65 6.95
C TYR A 340 29.09 2.59 5.92
N ALA A 341 27.98 3.27 6.29
CA ALA A 341 27.37 4.32 5.47
C ALA A 341 28.38 5.39 5.01
N LEU A 342 29.24 5.88 5.91
CA LEU A 342 30.26 6.86 5.57
C LEU A 342 31.31 6.33 4.57
N ASN A 343 31.73 5.07 4.68
CA ASN A 343 32.64 4.45 3.70
C ASN A 343 32.01 4.33 2.31
N GLU A 344 30.73 3.95 2.25
CA GLU A 344 29.99 3.79 0.99
C GLU A 344 29.79 5.14 0.27
N ILE A 345 29.34 6.20 0.97
CA ILE A 345 29.17 7.52 0.34
C ILE A 345 30.52 8.19 0.01
N HIS A 346 31.56 7.96 0.79
CA HIS A 346 32.93 8.38 0.45
C HIS A 346 33.43 7.69 -0.84
N THR A 347 33.13 6.40 -1.01
CA THR A 347 33.47 5.64 -2.24
C THR A 347 32.69 6.19 -3.44
N ALA A 348 31.39 6.44 -3.29
CA ALA A 348 30.57 7.06 -4.32
C ALA A 348 31.08 8.45 -4.74
N LEU A 349 31.43 9.31 -3.77
CA LEU A 349 31.99 10.64 -4.02
C LEU A 349 33.40 10.57 -4.65
N THR A 350 34.20 9.55 -4.33
CA THR A 350 35.50 9.32 -4.98
C THR A 350 35.31 8.93 -6.45
N LEU A 351 34.33 8.08 -6.75
CA LEU A 351 34.01 7.62 -8.11
C LEU A 351 33.36 8.73 -8.97
N ARG A 352 32.44 9.53 -8.41
CA ARG A 352 31.72 10.60 -9.13
C ARG A 352 31.48 11.86 -8.25
N PRO A 353 32.51 12.69 -7.97
CA PRO A 353 32.41 13.84 -7.04
C PRO A 353 31.49 15.00 -7.49
N ASN A 354 30.99 14.93 -8.73
CA ASN A 354 30.12 15.94 -9.36
C ASN A 354 28.78 15.36 -9.84
N ASP A 355 28.46 14.11 -9.50
CA ASP A 355 27.13 13.53 -9.77
C ASP A 355 26.10 14.15 -8.81
N SER A 356 25.01 14.68 -9.36
CA SER A 356 24.00 15.39 -8.58
C SER A 356 23.27 14.51 -7.57
N THR A 357 23.09 13.22 -7.87
CA THR A 357 22.38 12.27 -6.99
C THR A 357 23.31 11.79 -5.88
N VAL A 358 24.58 11.50 -6.19
CA VAL A 358 25.59 11.16 -5.17
C VAL A 358 25.76 12.32 -4.19
N ARG A 359 25.85 13.57 -4.70
CA ARG A 359 25.96 14.76 -3.84
C ARG A 359 24.70 15.05 -3.04
N GLN A 360 23.51 14.87 -3.62
CA GLN A 360 22.25 15.01 -2.87
C GLN A 360 22.21 14.05 -1.67
N ILE A 361 22.53 12.77 -1.89
CA ILE A 361 22.57 11.77 -0.80
C ILE A 361 23.63 12.14 0.24
N ALA A 362 24.81 12.62 -0.17
CA ALA A 362 25.84 13.10 0.75
C ALA A 362 25.40 14.33 1.57
N ASP A 363 24.70 15.28 0.95
CA ASP A 363 24.13 16.47 1.61
C ASP A 363 22.98 16.10 2.56
N GLU A 364 22.16 15.09 2.23
CA GLU A 364 21.09 14.56 3.08
C GLU A 364 21.65 13.80 4.30
N ILE A 365 22.64 12.93 4.10
CA ILE A 365 23.38 12.26 5.19
C ILE A 365 24.03 13.30 6.11
N LEU A 366 24.77 14.27 5.55
CA LEU A 366 25.38 15.37 6.29
C LEU A 366 24.32 16.17 7.07
N TYR A 367 23.19 16.51 6.45
CA TYR A 367 22.10 17.24 7.11
C TYR A 367 21.67 16.55 8.40
N TYR A 368 21.36 15.25 8.35
CA TYR A 368 20.93 14.52 9.55
C TYR A 368 22.03 14.44 10.63
N TYR A 369 23.28 14.14 10.25
CA TYR A 369 24.39 14.00 11.21
C TYR A 369 24.78 15.36 11.84
N LEU A 370 24.46 16.50 11.22
CA LEU A 370 24.70 17.84 11.78
C LEU A 370 23.69 18.28 12.86
N TYR A 371 22.50 17.67 12.94
CA TYR A 371 21.51 17.99 13.99
C TYR A 371 21.68 17.18 15.27
N ASP A 372 22.61 16.23 15.28
CA ASP A 372 22.83 15.31 16.38
C ASP A 372 24.26 15.43 16.94
N GLU A 373 24.39 15.84 18.20
CA GLU A 373 25.68 15.97 18.88
C GLU A 373 26.42 14.62 19.00
N ARG A 374 25.72 13.48 18.90
CA ARG A 374 26.32 12.13 18.84
C ARG A 374 27.12 11.91 17.55
N PHE A 375 26.78 12.62 16.49
CA PHE A 375 27.33 12.47 15.14
C PHE A 375 28.12 13.70 14.67
N ALA A 376 28.34 14.68 15.55
CA ALA A 376 29.21 15.81 15.27
C ALA A 376 30.64 15.34 14.89
N ASN A 377 31.27 16.05 13.95
CA ASN A 377 32.61 15.75 13.44
C ASN A 377 32.72 14.35 12.78
N SER A 378 31.70 13.92 12.05
CA SER A 378 31.65 12.64 11.29
C SER A 378 31.99 12.82 9.82
N ILE A 379 31.24 13.70 9.17
CA ILE A 379 31.40 14.24 7.83
C ILE A 379 31.20 15.76 7.91
N GLU A 380 32.02 16.54 7.21
CA GLU A 380 31.90 17.99 7.09
C GLU A 380 31.95 18.43 5.63
N GLN A 381 31.18 19.44 5.22
CA GLN A 381 31.28 20.02 3.88
C GLN A 381 32.36 21.10 3.82
N THR A 382 33.27 20.99 2.86
CA THR A 382 34.40 21.92 2.67
C THR A 382 34.31 22.63 1.32
N GLU A 383 35.13 23.67 1.09
CA GLU A 383 35.16 24.39 -0.20
C GLU A 383 35.47 23.49 -1.41
N ASN A 384 36.03 22.30 -1.18
CA ASN A 384 36.44 21.36 -2.23
C ASN A 384 35.61 20.06 -2.28
N GLY A 385 34.72 19.81 -1.32
CA GLY A 385 33.99 18.54 -1.23
C GLY A 385 33.48 18.23 0.17
N TYR A 386 33.82 17.03 0.68
CA TYR A 386 33.41 16.52 1.99
C TYR A 386 34.60 15.88 2.68
N ASP A 387 34.83 16.21 3.95
CA ASP A 387 35.91 15.68 4.77
C ASP A 387 35.35 14.63 5.74
N PHE A 388 35.84 13.39 5.63
CA PHE A 388 35.36 12.23 6.38
C PHE A 388 36.17 12.00 7.65
N LEU A 389 35.85 12.77 8.69
CA LEU A 389 36.59 12.81 9.95
C LEU A 389 36.55 11.48 10.71
N TRP A 390 35.41 10.77 10.74
CA TRP A 390 35.33 9.44 11.35
C TRP A 390 36.17 8.37 10.61
N LEU A 391 36.40 8.53 9.31
CA LEU A 391 37.21 7.59 8.50
C LEU A 391 38.71 7.92 8.55
N THR A 392 39.08 9.10 9.03
CA THR A 392 40.47 9.61 9.05
C THR A 392 41.03 9.83 10.45
N ALA A 393 40.20 9.75 11.49
CA ALA A 393 40.62 9.82 12.89
C ALA A 393 41.62 8.69 13.23
N THR A 394 42.75 9.05 13.85
CA THR A 394 43.74 8.06 14.31
C THR A 394 43.17 7.30 15.53
N PRO A 395 43.06 5.95 15.50
CA PRO A 395 42.28 5.23 16.51
C PRO A 395 42.80 5.36 17.94
N THR A 396 42.05 6.07 18.79
CA THR A 396 42.27 6.08 20.25
C THR A 396 41.49 4.93 20.88
N GLN A 397 41.98 3.70 20.67
CA GLN A 397 41.44 2.44 21.20
C GLN A 397 39.93 2.20 20.97
N MET A 398 39.50 2.06 19.70
CA MET A 398 38.28 1.29 19.42
C MET A 398 38.58 -0.21 19.52
N THR A 399 37.81 -0.93 20.33
CA THR A 399 37.96 -2.39 20.53
C THR A 399 37.46 -3.15 19.31
N SER A 400 38.38 -3.76 18.55
CA SER A 400 38.06 -4.54 17.36
C SER A 400 37.32 -5.84 17.70
N SER A 401 36.00 -5.81 17.61
CA SER A 401 35.10 -6.97 17.55
C SER A 401 33.81 -6.58 16.83
N VAL A 402 32.99 -7.55 16.44
CA VAL A 402 31.72 -7.35 15.71
C VAL A 402 31.88 -6.71 14.31
N VAL A 403 32.54 -7.45 13.41
CA VAL A 403 32.39 -7.30 11.94
C VAL A 403 31.83 -8.60 11.32
N ALA A 404 31.47 -9.59 12.14
CA ALA A 404 31.08 -10.93 11.69
C ALA A 404 29.57 -11.07 11.40
N ASP A 405 28.72 -10.37 12.17
CA ASP A 405 27.28 -10.66 12.23
C ASP A 405 26.45 -10.09 11.06
N LEU A 406 27.03 -9.26 10.18
CA LEU A 406 26.34 -8.75 8.99
C LEU A 406 26.28 -9.75 7.82
N THR A 407 26.88 -10.94 7.95
CA THR A 407 26.95 -11.91 6.86
C THR A 407 25.65 -12.72 6.74
N ALA A 408 24.56 -12.06 6.34
CA ALA A 408 23.25 -12.66 6.11
C ALA A 408 23.33 -13.70 4.98
N THR A 409 23.36 -14.98 5.34
CA THR A 409 23.31 -16.06 4.35
C THR A 409 21.91 -16.12 3.77
N LEU A 410 21.77 -15.78 2.48
CA LEU A 410 20.52 -15.94 1.74
C LEU A 410 20.08 -17.40 1.78
N GLU A 411 19.09 -17.72 2.62
CA GLU A 411 18.44 -19.02 2.57
C GLU A 411 17.73 -19.16 1.21
N PRO A 412 17.90 -20.27 0.46
CA PRO A 412 17.31 -20.40 -0.86
C PRO A 412 15.77 -20.36 -0.80
N LEU A 413 15.20 -19.22 -1.18
CA LEU A 413 13.76 -19.00 -1.35
C LEU A 413 13.13 -20.22 -2.01
N ALA A 414 12.28 -20.93 -1.26
CA ALA A 414 11.89 -22.31 -1.55
C ALA A 414 11.37 -22.44 -2.99
N GLY A 415 12.19 -23.04 -3.86
CA GLY A 415 11.99 -23.00 -5.29
C GLY A 415 10.59 -23.50 -5.67
N VAL A 416 9.79 -22.63 -6.28
CA VAL A 416 8.39 -22.88 -6.68
C VAL A 416 8.36 -24.04 -7.66
N THR A 417 8.30 -25.25 -7.11
CA THR A 417 8.26 -26.49 -7.87
C THR A 417 6.94 -26.49 -8.63
N PRO A 418 6.95 -26.51 -9.98
CA PRO A 418 5.70 -26.52 -10.73
C PRO A 418 4.91 -27.75 -10.33
N SER A 419 3.77 -27.54 -9.66
CA SER A 419 2.88 -28.65 -9.28
C SER A 419 2.51 -29.40 -10.55
N ALA A 420 2.97 -30.65 -10.66
CA ALA A 420 2.75 -31.48 -11.83
C ALA A 420 1.25 -31.48 -12.16
N PRO A 421 0.85 -31.31 -13.43
CA PRO A 421 -0.55 -31.19 -13.79
C PRO A 421 -1.30 -32.43 -13.32
N LYS A 422 -2.20 -32.24 -12.33
CA LYS A 422 -3.03 -33.33 -11.81
C LYS A 422 -3.83 -33.91 -12.97
N THR A 423 -3.49 -35.13 -13.38
CA THR A 423 -4.19 -35.86 -14.44
C THR A 423 -5.67 -35.88 -14.11
N GLN A 424 -6.47 -35.10 -14.84
CA GLN A 424 -7.92 -35.14 -14.70
C GLN A 424 -8.38 -36.55 -15.04
N ALA A 425 -9.20 -37.14 -14.17
CA ALA A 425 -9.93 -38.34 -14.50
C ALA A 425 -10.78 -38.07 -15.76
N PRO A 426 -10.84 -39.01 -16.73
CA PRO A 426 -11.56 -38.76 -17.97
C PRO A 426 -13.04 -38.47 -17.68
N PRO A 427 -13.64 -37.45 -18.32
CA PRO A 427 -15.03 -37.08 -18.08
C PRO A 427 -15.97 -38.22 -18.47
N ALA A 428 -17.00 -38.44 -17.66
CA ALA A 428 -18.03 -39.44 -17.95
C ALA A 428 -18.74 -39.13 -19.27
N SER A 429 -18.94 -40.16 -20.09
CA SER A 429 -19.48 -40.01 -21.45
C SER A 429 -20.98 -39.70 -21.46
N THR A 430 -21.35 -38.45 -21.76
CA THR A 430 -22.73 -38.06 -22.07
C THR A 430 -23.11 -38.54 -23.49
N PRO A 431 -24.35 -39.05 -23.74
CA PRO A 431 -24.72 -39.62 -25.03
C PRO A 431 -24.73 -38.64 -26.20
N ALA A 432 -24.46 -39.15 -27.41
CA ALA A 432 -24.42 -38.37 -28.64
C ALA A 432 -25.82 -38.07 -29.22
N ALA A 433 -25.97 -36.89 -29.82
CA ALA A 433 -27.08 -36.50 -30.71
C ALA A 433 -26.54 -36.24 -32.14
N PRO A 434 -27.37 -36.34 -33.19
CA PRO A 434 -26.87 -36.62 -34.55
C PRO A 434 -26.27 -35.42 -35.29
N ALA A 435 -25.44 -35.73 -36.29
CA ALA A 435 -24.66 -34.77 -37.07
C ALA A 435 -25.51 -33.90 -38.03
N GLY A 436 -25.18 -32.60 -38.09
CA GLY A 436 -25.63 -31.67 -39.14
C GLY A 436 -24.52 -31.38 -40.16
N ALA A 437 -24.89 -31.19 -41.43
CA ALA A 437 -23.92 -31.05 -42.52
C ALA A 437 -23.20 -29.68 -42.54
N GLY A 438 -21.88 -29.69 -42.77
CA GLY A 438 -21.02 -28.50 -42.71
C GLY A 438 -20.91 -27.69 -44.01
N ARG A 439 -20.00 -26.72 -43.99
CA ARG A 439 -19.48 -25.98 -45.17
C ARG A 439 -18.01 -25.62 -45.00
N ALA A 440 -17.32 -25.36 -46.11
CA ALA A 440 -15.87 -25.22 -46.21
C ALA A 440 -15.35 -23.81 -45.82
N PRO A 441 -14.06 -23.67 -45.45
CA PRO A 441 -13.44 -22.38 -45.16
C PRO A 441 -13.15 -21.57 -46.43
N LEU A 442 -13.07 -20.24 -46.28
CA LEU A 442 -12.66 -19.31 -47.33
C LEU A 442 -11.38 -18.57 -46.93
N CYS A 443 -10.31 -18.77 -47.69
CA CYS A 443 -9.12 -17.93 -47.66
C CYS A 443 -9.33 -16.70 -48.54
N GLY A 444 -8.75 -15.55 -48.16
CA GLY A 444 -8.74 -14.35 -49.01
C GLY A 444 -7.89 -13.23 -48.40
N ALA A 445 -6.84 -12.80 -49.11
CA ALA A 445 -5.93 -11.77 -48.66
C ALA A 445 -5.67 -10.73 -49.76
N ALA A 446 -5.75 -9.45 -49.40
CA ALA A 446 -5.23 -8.27 -50.11
C ALA A 446 -5.17 -7.10 -49.07
N LEU A 447 -4.24 -6.14 -49.04
CA LEU A 447 -3.58 -5.35 -50.10
C LEU A 447 -4.60 -4.43 -50.82
N LEU A 448 -4.41 -3.12 -51.04
CA LEU A 448 -3.21 -2.25 -51.00
C LEU A 448 -3.64 -0.76 -50.67
N PRO A 449 -2.94 0.38 -50.96
CA PRO A 449 -2.91 1.56 -50.06
C PRO A 449 -3.25 2.93 -50.73
N LEU A 450 -2.86 4.05 -50.07
CA LEU A 450 -2.96 5.48 -50.48
C LEU A 450 -4.42 6.02 -50.58
N ALA A 451 -4.76 7.30 -50.42
CA ALA A 451 -4.15 8.49 -49.78
C ALA A 451 -5.28 9.58 -49.63
N LEU A 452 -5.14 10.92 -49.55
CA LEU A 452 -4.03 11.90 -49.67
C LEU A 452 -4.44 13.22 -48.95
N LEU A 453 -3.49 14.15 -48.75
CA LEU A 453 -3.58 15.60 -48.40
C LEU A 453 -4.97 16.28 -48.20
N PHE A 454 -5.05 17.10 -47.14
CA PHE A 454 -5.25 18.55 -47.32
C PHE A 454 -4.63 19.36 -46.16
N ALA A 455 -4.12 20.56 -46.46
CA ALA A 455 -3.46 21.42 -45.47
C ALA A 455 -3.79 22.91 -45.66
N ARG A 456 -4.17 23.61 -44.59
CA ARG A 456 -4.03 25.07 -44.34
C ARG A 456 -4.70 25.47 -43.01
N ARG A 457 -4.44 26.63 -42.37
CA ARG A 457 -3.20 27.40 -42.07
C ARG A 457 -3.64 28.68 -41.32
N ARG A 458 -2.88 29.12 -40.30
CA ARG A 458 -3.04 30.41 -39.58
C ARG A 458 -4.30 30.48 -38.68
N ARG A 459 -4.32 31.31 -37.64
CA ARG A 459 -3.26 32.24 -37.18
C ARG A 459 -2.32 31.59 -36.18
#